data_AF-A0A7V2RS18-F1
#
_entry.id   AF-A0A7V2RS18-F1
#
_cell.length_a   1.000
_cell.length_b   1.000
_cell.length_c   1.000
_cell.angle_alpha   90.00
_cell.angle_beta   90.00
_cell.angle_gamma   90.00
#
_symmetry.space_group_name_H-M   'P 1'
#
loop_
_entity.id
_entity.type
_entity.pdbx_description
1 polymer ?
#
loop_
_entity_poly.entity_id
_entity_poly.type
_entity_poly.pdbx_seq_one_letter_code
_entity_poly.pdbx_strand_id
1 'polypeptide(L)'
;MKNLFSMLFFAAVFFLSSCGSSEPKAPETSEPEQKQVPADVDYDEMAEGFCKCMQPMYEFQKEVMKLMGEGKEEEVKAMKDEAMKIQSEGQACVEALEKKYGVVEGEENEAKATAALQKACPEIVALMNGEE
;
A
#
# COMPACT_ATOMS: atom_id res chain seq x y z
N MET A 1 -8.28 -21.46 -33.31
CA MET A 1 -8.62 -20.78 -34.58
C MET A 1 -9.52 -19.59 -34.29
N LYS A 2 -8.98 -18.37 -34.33
CA LYS A 2 -9.63 -17.07 -34.64
C LYS A 2 -8.75 -15.92 -34.12
N ASN A 3 -7.52 -15.89 -34.62
CA ASN A 3 -6.75 -14.65 -34.73
C ASN A 3 -7.16 -14.03 -36.06
N LEU A 4 -8.12 -13.10 -36.07
CA LEU A 4 -8.49 -12.36 -37.29
C LEU A 4 -9.47 -11.24 -36.93
N PHE A 5 -8.96 -10.10 -36.46
CA PHE A 5 -9.56 -8.74 -36.54
C PHE A 5 -8.94 -7.87 -35.44
N SER A 6 -7.77 -7.26 -35.70
CA SER A 6 -7.46 -5.87 -35.31
C SER A 6 -6.02 -5.51 -35.72
N MET A 7 -5.63 -5.88 -36.95
CA MET A 7 -4.41 -5.40 -37.62
C MET A 7 -4.76 -4.27 -38.60
N LEU A 8 -5.53 -3.27 -38.17
CA LEU A 8 -5.98 -2.16 -39.01
C LEU A 8 -5.95 -0.80 -38.29
N PHE A 9 -4.85 -0.50 -37.59
CA PHE A 9 -4.51 0.87 -37.16
C PHE A 9 -3.00 1.16 -37.26
N PHE A 10 -2.33 0.54 -38.23
CA PHE A 10 -0.97 0.88 -38.65
C PHE A 10 -1.02 1.45 -40.07
N ALA A 11 -1.38 2.72 -40.20
CA ALA A 11 -0.98 3.58 -41.32
C ALA A 11 -1.51 4.99 -41.06
N ALA A 12 -0.66 5.98 -41.35
CA ALA A 12 -0.98 7.40 -41.46
C ALA A 12 -0.94 8.26 -40.18
N VAL A 13 0.24 8.38 -39.55
CA VAL A 13 0.80 9.70 -39.15
C VAL A 13 2.34 9.60 -39.17
N PHE A 14 2.91 9.41 -40.35
CA PHE A 14 4.36 9.55 -40.58
C PHE A 14 4.54 10.51 -41.75
N PHE A 15 4.33 11.81 -41.51
CA PHE A 15 4.73 12.85 -42.45
C PHE A 15 5.10 14.15 -41.70
N LEU A 16 6.42 14.33 -41.56
CA LEU A 16 7.17 15.58 -41.73
C LEU A 16 6.77 16.82 -40.90
N SER A 17 7.68 17.30 -40.04
CA SER A 17 8.56 18.44 -40.38
C SER A 17 9.41 18.93 -39.20
N SER A 18 10.70 19.09 -39.51
CA SER A 18 11.81 19.81 -38.88
C SER A 18 11.61 20.79 -37.71
N CYS A 19 12.46 20.58 -36.71
CA CYS A 19 13.52 21.49 -36.21
C CYS A 19 13.16 22.87 -35.62
N GLY A 20 13.55 23.04 -34.34
CA GLY A 20 14.18 24.26 -33.86
C GLY A 20 13.37 25.06 -32.85
N SER A 21 13.52 24.76 -31.55
CA SER A 21 13.69 25.77 -30.49
C SER A 21 13.95 25.12 -29.13
N SER A 22 15.06 25.57 -28.57
CA SER A 22 15.57 25.56 -27.21
C SER A 22 14.58 25.29 -26.07
N GLU A 23 15.11 24.56 -25.07
CA GLU A 23 14.61 24.27 -23.73
C GLU A 23 13.72 25.36 -23.08
N PRO A 24 12.78 24.93 -22.23
CA PRO A 24 13.09 25.01 -20.81
C PRO A 24 12.97 23.64 -20.13
N LYS A 25 14.07 23.28 -19.47
CA LYS A 25 14.20 22.27 -18.44
C LYS A 25 13.12 22.51 -17.37
N ALA A 26 12.02 21.76 -17.46
CA ALA A 26 10.99 21.68 -16.43
C ALA A 26 11.36 20.55 -15.46
N PRO A 27 11.03 20.69 -14.18
CA PRO A 27 11.83 20.22 -13.07
C PRO A 27 11.91 18.70 -13.03
N GLU A 28 13.12 18.21 -12.81
CA GLU A 28 13.35 16.91 -12.21
C GLU A 28 12.55 16.91 -10.91
N THR A 29 11.39 16.26 -10.95
CA THR A 29 10.71 15.76 -9.75
C THR A 29 11.74 14.90 -9.07
N SER A 30 12.39 15.46 -8.05
CA SER A 30 13.24 14.71 -7.14
C SER A 30 12.39 13.59 -6.57
N GLU A 31 12.62 12.39 -7.08
CA GLU A 31 12.22 11.14 -6.46
C GLU A 31 12.62 11.24 -4.98
N PRO A 32 11.71 11.05 -4.01
CA PRO A 32 12.12 11.03 -2.62
C PRO A 32 13.09 9.85 -2.47
N GLU A 33 14.37 10.15 -2.23
CA GLU A 33 15.39 9.16 -1.87
C GLU A 33 14.82 8.31 -0.73
N GLN A 34 14.32 7.12 -1.06
CA GLN A 34 13.81 6.18 -0.08
C GLN A 34 15.03 5.67 0.69
N LYS A 35 15.04 6.03 1.97
CA LYS A 35 16.14 5.69 2.88
C LYS A 35 16.10 4.18 3.09
N GLN A 36 17.03 3.47 2.45
CA GLN A 36 17.17 2.02 2.55
C GLN A 36 17.27 1.57 4.01
N VAL A 37 16.76 0.38 4.28
CA VAL A 37 16.82 -0.31 5.59
C VAL A 37 18.25 -0.24 6.14
N PRO A 38 18.48 0.31 7.35
CA PRO A 38 19.75 0.16 8.05
C PRO A 38 20.12 -1.32 8.18
N ALA A 39 21.42 -1.65 8.12
CA ALA A 39 21.89 -3.04 8.22
C ALA A 39 21.58 -3.74 9.57
N ASP A 40 21.02 -3.01 10.54
CA ASP A 40 20.70 -3.45 11.90
C ASP A 40 19.28 -3.03 12.29
N VAL A 41 18.29 -3.43 11.48
CA VAL A 41 16.88 -3.21 11.80
C VAL A 41 16.36 -4.29 12.74
N ASP A 42 15.76 -3.83 13.85
CA ASP A 42 14.99 -4.67 14.74
C ASP A 42 13.60 -4.95 14.12
N TYR A 43 13.52 -6.08 13.42
CA TYR A 43 12.28 -6.52 12.77
C TYR A 43 11.17 -6.88 13.76
N ASP A 44 11.51 -7.31 14.99
CA ASP A 44 10.52 -7.62 16.02
C ASP A 44 9.86 -6.30 16.51
N GLU A 45 10.65 -5.26 16.82
CA GLU A 45 10.11 -3.94 17.23
C GLU A 45 9.34 -3.24 16.10
N MET A 46 9.82 -3.38 14.85
CA MET A 46 9.11 -2.87 13.68
C MET A 46 7.76 -3.58 13.50
N ALA A 47 7.73 -4.91 13.61
CA ALA A 47 6.51 -5.70 13.49
C ALA A 47 5.50 -5.33 14.58
N GLU A 48 5.92 -5.25 15.85
CA GLU A 48 5.04 -4.79 16.94
C GLU A 48 4.47 -3.39 16.69
N GLY A 49 5.30 -2.49 16.18
CA GLY A 49 4.88 -1.14 15.79
C GLY A 49 3.80 -1.18 14.70
N PHE A 50 4.04 -1.97 13.65
CA PHE A 50 3.10 -2.13 12.55
C PHE A 50 1.77 -2.73 13.03
N CYS A 51 1.82 -3.78 13.85
CA CYS A 51 0.64 -4.38 14.44
C CYS A 51 -0.19 -3.36 15.23
N LYS A 52 0.45 -2.47 16.01
CA LYS A 52 -0.24 -1.38 16.72
C LYS A 52 -0.88 -0.37 15.75
N CYS A 53 -0.22 -0.04 14.64
CA CYS A 53 -0.79 0.84 13.62
C CYS A 53 -2.04 0.24 12.97
N MET A 54 -2.05 -1.08 12.76
CA MET A 54 -3.11 -1.78 12.04
C MET A 54 -4.26 -2.24 12.94
N GLN A 55 -4.03 -2.34 14.24
CA GLN A 55 -5.02 -2.83 15.21
C GLN A 55 -6.36 -2.05 15.17
N PRO A 56 -6.40 -0.70 15.09
CA PRO A 56 -7.67 0.02 14.99
C PRO A 56 -8.47 -0.36 13.74
N MET A 57 -7.78 -0.57 12.61
CA MET A 57 -8.42 -0.97 11.36
C MET A 57 -8.95 -2.41 11.44
N TYR A 58 -8.18 -3.31 12.05
CA TYR A 58 -8.59 -4.68 12.31
C TYR A 58 -9.85 -4.75 13.20
N GLU A 59 -9.86 -4.02 14.31
CA GLU A 59 -11.01 -3.96 15.22
C GLU A 59 -12.24 -3.34 14.54
N PHE A 60 -12.04 -2.28 13.76
CA PHE A 60 -13.10 -1.66 12.96
C PHE A 60 -13.71 -2.65 11.96
N GLN A 61 -12.88 -3.41 11.24
CA GLN A 61 -13.36 -4.40 10.29
C GLN A 61 -14.17 -5.51 10.95
N LYS A 62 -13.78 -5.96 12.14
CA LYS A 62 -14.56 -6.94 12.93
C LYS A 62 -15.94 -6.41 13.29
N GLU A 63 -16.01 -5.15 13.73
CA GLU A 63 -17.30 -4.55 14.07
C GLU A 63 -18.18 -4.40 12.82
N VAL A 64 -17.61 -4.00 11.68
CA VAL A 64 -18.33 -3.96 10.40
C VAL A 64 -18.85 -5.34 10.01
N MET A 65 -18.02 -6.39 10.05
CA MET A 65 -18.44 -7.76 9.73
C MET A 65 -19.57 -8.24 10.64
N LYS A 66 -19.48 -7.94 11.94
CA LYS A 66 -20.51 -8.26 12.92
C LYS A 66 -21.83 -7.55 12.60
N LEU A 67 -21.80 -6.24 12.37
CA LEU A 67 -23.00 -5.46 12.04
C LEU A 67 -23.64 -5.93 10.72
N MET A 68 -22.82 -6.25 9.72
CA MET A 68 -23.31 -6.84 8.46
C MET A 68 -23.98 -8.21 8.69
N GLY A 69 -23.40 -9.05 9.55
CA GLY A 69 -24.01 -10.33 9.95
C GLY A 69 -25.33 -10.18 10.71
N GLU A 70 -25.52 -9.05 11.39
CA GLU A 70 -26.76 -8.67 12.08
C GLU A 70 -27.78 -7.95 11.16
N GLY A 71 -27.43 -7.68 9.89
CA GLY A 71 -28.28 -6.95 8.95
C GLY A 71 -28.38 -5.43 9.22
N LYS A 72 -27.42 -4.88 9.98
CA LYS A 72 -27.36 -3.47 10.41
C LYS A 72 -26.60 -2.61 9.41
N GLU A 73 -27.07 -2.59 8.17
CA GLU A 73 -26.40 -1.89 7.08
C GLU A 73 -26.36 -0.36 7.28
N GLU A 74 -27.37 0.22 7.94
CA GLU A 74 -27.43 1.67 8.20
C GLU A 74 -26.40 2.10 9.24
N GLU A 75 -26.16 1.28 10.26
CA GLU A 75 -25.10 1.49 11.24
C GLU A 75 -23.72 1.42 10.58
N VAL A 76 -23.49 0.46 9.67
CA VAL A 76 -22.24 0.38 8.90
C VAL A 76 -22.04 1.61 8.02
N LYS A 77 -23.09 2.12 7.36
CA LYS A 77 -23.01 3.36 6.57
C LYS A 77 -22.66 4.57 7.43
N ALA A 78 -23.16 4.62 8.67
CA ALA A 78 -22.88 5.70 9.62
C ALA A 78 -21.42 5.71 10.09
N MET A 79 -20.70 4.58 10.01
CA MET A 79 -19.29 4.45 10.41
C MET A 79 -18.29 4.99 9.38
N LYS A 80 -18.75 5.57 8.27
CA LYS A 80 -17.90 6.07 7.18
C LYS A 80 -16.81 7.06 7.65
N ASP A 81 -17.18 8.01 8.49
CA ASP A 81 -16.22 9.05 8.95
C ASP A 81 -15.17 8.46 9.90
N GLU A 82 -15.57 7.49 10.71
CA GLU A 82 -14.66 6.72 11.55
C GLU A 82 -13.68 5.89 10.70
N ALA A 83 -14.16 5.26 9.63
CA ALA A 83 -13.31 4.54 8.68
C ALA A 83 -12.23 5.45 8.07
N MET A 84 -12.61 6.66 7.62
CA MET A 84 -11.65 7.62 7.07
C MET A 84 -10.61 8.06 8.09
N LYS A 85 -11.06 8.30 9.33
CA LYS A 85 -10.16 8.68 10.42
C LYS A 85 -9.15 7.57 10.70
N ILE A 86 -9.61 6.33 10.88
CA ILE A 86 -8.76 5.18 11.14
C ILE A 86 -7.77 4.95 9.99
N GLN A 87 -8.22 5.09 8.74
CA GLN A 87 -7.35 4.97 7.58
C GLN A 87 -6.25 6.04 7.59
N SER A 88 -6.61 7.30 7.82
CA SER A 88 -5.65 8.41 7.87
C SER A 88 -4.65 8.26 9.02
N GLU A 89 -5.11 7.83 10.19
CA GLU A 89 -4.26 7.60 11.37
C GLU A 89 -3.33 6.40 11.16
N GLY A 90 -3.85 5.32 10.56
CA GLY A 90 -3.07 4.14 10.19
C GLY A 90 -1.96 4.46 9.19
N GLN A 91 -2.28 5.21 8.12
CA GLN A 91 -1.28 5.67 7.15
C GLN A 91 -0.18 6.51 7.80
N ALA A 92 -0.55 7.50 8.61
CA ALA A 92 0.41 8.34 9.31
C ALA A 92 1.30 7.52 10.28
N CYS A 93 0.72 6.50 10.92
CA CYS A 93 1.45 5.60 11.82
C CYS A 93 2.46 4.74 11.06
N VAL A 94 2.07 4.14 9.92
CA VAL A 94 2.96 3.33 9.08
C VAL A 94 4.08 4.19 8.48
N GLU A 95 3.77 5.38 7.97
CA GLU A 95 4.80 6.32 7.48
C GLU A 95 5.82 6.69 8.57
N ALA A 96 5.38 6.80 9.83
CA ALA A 96 6.29 7.06 10.94
C ALA A 96 7.21 5.85 11.23
N LEU A 97 6.72 4.63 11.05
CA LEU A 97 7.54 3.42 11.14
C LEU A 97 8.55 3.35 10.00
N GLU A 98 8.14 3.62 8.75
CA GLU A 98 9.05 3.67 7.60
C GLU A 98 10.14 4.74 7.79
N LYS A 99 9.79 5.91 8.34
CA LYS A 99 10.78 6.94 8.70
C LYS A 99 11.75 6.48 9.79
N LYS A 100 11.31 5.62 10.72
CA LYS A 100 12.12 5.11 11.83
C LYS A 100 13.04 3.96 11.39
N TYR A 101 12.51 2.99 10.64
CA TYR A 101 13.20 1.73 10.31
C TYR A 101 13.66 1.63 8.86
N GLY A 102 13.27 2.57 7.99
CA GLY A 102 13.50 2.50 6.56
C GLY A 102 12.40 1.72 5.84
N VAL A 103 12.44 1.75 4.51
CA VAL A 103 11.52 0.97 3.66
C VAL A 103 12.05 -0.45 3.53
N VAL A 104 11.25 -1.45 3.90
CA VAL A 104 11.60 -2.87 3.77
C VAL A 104 11.66 -3.22 2.29
N GLU A 105 12.87 -3.41 1.77
CA GLU A 105 13.11 -3.82 0.39
C GLU A 105 14.03 -5.04 0.33
N GLY A 106 13.77 -5.91 -0.65
CA GLY A 106 14.59 -7.06 -0.97
C GLY A 106 14.15 -8.31 -0.22
N GLU A 107 14.29 -9.44 -0.91
CA GLU A 107 13.72 -10.74 -0.52
C GLU A 107 14.09 -11.15 0.92
N GLU A 108 15.34 -10.93 1.35
CA GLU A 108 15.78 -11.27 2.71
C GLU A 108 15.08 -10.43 3.79
N ASN A 109 14.97 -9.12 3.57
CA ASN A 109 14.38 -8.20 4.54
C ASN A 109 12.85 -8.36 4.60
N GLU A 110 12.22 -8.58 3.44
CA GLU A 110 10.80 -8.89 3.33
C GLU A 110 10.46 -10.20 4.05
N ALA A 111 11.29 -11.24 3.90
CA ALA A 111 11.10 -12.50 4.61
C ALA A 111 11.22 -12.33 6.14
N LYS A 112 12.21 -11.57 6.62
CA LYS A 112 12.38 -11.27 8.05
C LYS A 112 11.21 -10.45 8.60
N ALA A 113 10.79 -9.41 7.90
CA ALA A 113 9.66 -8.57 8.27
C ALA A 113 8.37 -9.39 8.33
N THR A 114 8.12 -10.22 7.31
CA THR A 114 6.94 -11.09 7.25
C THR A 114 6.92 -12.09 8.40
N ALA A 115 8.05 -12.75 8.70
CA ALA A 115 8.15 -13.68 9.82
C ALA A 115 7.92 -12.99 11.16
N ALA A 116 8.45 -11.78 11.35
CA ALA A 116 8.23 -10.99 12.56
C ALA A 116 6.75 -10.56 12.70
N LEU A 117 6.10 -10.14 11.60
CA LEU A 117 4.69 -9.80 11.58
C LEU A 117 3.78 -11.00 11.89
N GLN A 118 4.05 -12.15 11.27
CA GLN A 118 3.32 -13.40 11.54
C GLN A 118 3.40 -13.80 13.01
N LYS A 119 4.55 -13.58 13.64
CA LYS A 119 4.77 -13.83 15.06
C LYS A 119 4.06 -12.79 15.96
N ALA A 120 4.10 -11.51 15.60
CA ALA A 120 3.61 -10.42 16.43
C ALA A 120 2.07 -10.26 16.37
N CYS A 121 1.47 -10.35 15.18
CA CYS A 121 0.02 -10.20 14.99
C CYS A 121 -0.53 -11.15 13.90
N PRO A 122 -0.62 -12.46 14.19
CA PRO A 122 -1.04 -13.46 13.20
C PRO A 122 -2.44 -13.19 12.63
N GLU A 123 -3.37 -12.65 13.43
CA GLU A 123 -4.73 -12.37 12.97
C GLU A 123 -4.79 -11.23 11.95
N ILE A 124 -3.96 -10.20 12.13
CA ILE A 124 -3.86 -9.07 11.19
C ILE A 124 -3.21 -9.56 9.89
N VAL A 125 -2.20 -10.44 9.98
CA VAL A 125 -1.56 -11.02 8.80
C VAL A 125 -2.51 -11.93 8.03
N ALA A 126 -3.27 -12.80 8.70
CA ALA A 126 -4.26 -13.67 8.07
C ALA A 126 -5.29 -12.84 7.28
N LEU A 127 -5.77 -11.75 7.88
CA LEU A 127 -6.66 -10.81 7.23
C LEU A 127 -6.03 -10.15 5.99
N MET A 128 -4.77 -9.71 6.07
CA MET A 128 -4.04 -9.14 4.92
C MET A 128 -3.85 -10.13 3.78
N ASN A 129 -3.69 -11.42 4.10
CA ASN A 129 -3.54 -12.49 3.13
C ASN A 129 -4.88 -12.97 2.54
N GLY A 130 -6.02 -12.50 3.07
CA GLY A 130 -7.35 -13.01 2.69
C GLY A 130 -7.61 -14.45 3.17
N GLU A 131 -6.94 -14.87 4.24
CA GLU A 131 -7.13 -16.15 4.89
C GLU A 131 -8.21 -15.97 5.97
N GLU A 132 -9.48 -16.13 5.59
CA GLU A 132 -10.66 -16.16 6.50
C GLU A 132 -10.96 -17.57 7.03
#